data_AF-A0A2A5DNR2-F1
#
_entry.id   AF-A0A2A5DNR2-F1
#
_cell.length_a   1.000
_cell.length_b   1.000
_cell.length_c   1.000
_cell.angle_alpha   90.00
_cell.angle_beta   90.00
_cell.angle_gamma   90.00
#
_symmetry.space_group_name_H-M   'P 1'
#
loop_
_entity.id
_entity.type
_entity.pdbx_description
1 polymer ?
#
loop_
_entity_poly.entity_id
_entity_poly.type
_entity_poly.pdbx_seq_one_letter_code
_entity_poly.pdbx_strand_id
1 'polypeptide(L)'
;MYYWLKVIHLFFIIGWMATLFYLPRIFVHFQRGKEQNANVEYLKVMASKLFAFMSIMGFLAIGSGLCLAIESGMLLKVAGNPFKWLFIKMIFVFCLILYHISCYFFLVKMKKDELSQTHIFFRFYNELPTLLMIPILYYAVFKSMAVFAN
;
A
#
# COMPACT_ATOMS: atom_id res chain seq x y z
N MET A 1 -0.71 -24.65 -9.97
CA MET A 1 -0.71 -24.08 -8.60
C MET A 1 -0.42 -22.58 -8.62
N TYR A 2 0.66 -22.16 -9.28
CA TYR A 2 1.00 -20.77 -9.61
C TYR A 2 -0.16 -19.78 -9.89
N TYR A 3 -1.15 -20.11 -10.74
CA TYR A 3 -2.25 -19.18 -11.04
C TYR A 3 -3.15 -18.89 -9.84
N TRP A 4 -3.41 -19.88 -8.98
CA TRP A 4 -4.19 -19.69 -7.76
C TRP A 4 -3.45 -18.83 -6.74
N LEU A 5 -2.14 -19.04 -6.58
CA LEU A 5 -1.28 -18.15 -5.78
C LEU A 5 -1.24 -16.73 -6.37
N LYS A 6 -1.23 -16.63 -7.70
CA LYS A 6 -1.62 -15.49 -8.54
C LYS A 6 -2.75 -14.67 -7.94
N VAL A 7 -3.92 -15.30 -7.94
CA VAL A 7 -5.19 -14.71 -7.54
C VAL A 7 -5.16 -14.29 -6.07
N ILE A 8 -4.67 -15.16 -5.18
CA ILE A 8 -4.59 -14.89 -3.74
C ILE A 8 -3.68 -13.68 -3.46
N HIS A 9 -2.52 -13.60 -4.12
CA HIS A 9 -1.62 -12.46 -3.98
C HIS A 9 -2.28 -11.16 -4.45
N LEU A 10 -2.96 -11.17 -5.61
CA LEU A 10 -3.67 -10.01 -6.12
C LEU A 10 -4.80 -9.59 -5.16
N PHE A 11 -5.53 -10.53 -4.57
CA PHE A 11 -6.55 -10.25 -3.57
C PHE A 11 -5.97 -9.49 -2.37
N PHE A 12 -4.85 -9.95 -1.82
CA PHE A 12 -4.20 -9.26 -0.69
C PHE A 12 -3.63 -7.90 -1.07
N ILE A 13 -3.06 -7.75 -2.27
CA ILE A 13 -2.58 -6.45 -2.77
C ILE A 13 -3.73 -5.46 -2.93
N ILE A 14 -4.86 -5.88 -3.51
CA ILE A 14 -6.03 -5.03 -3.67
C ILE A 14 -6.57 -4.60 -2.30
N GLY A 15 -6.69 -5.55 -1.35
CA GLY A 15 -7.09 -5.25 0.02
C GLY A 15 -6.16 -4.26 0.70
N TRP A 16 -4.85 -4.45 0.56
CA TRP A 16 -3.85 -3.54 1.11
C TRP A 16 -3.94 -2.14 0.46
N MET A 17 -4.01 -2.05 -0.87
CA MET A 17 -4.12 -0.77 -1.57
C MET A 17 -5.41 -0.03 -1.22
N ALA A 18 -6.55 -0.71 -1.14
CA ALA A 18 -7.82 -0.09 -0.76
C ALA A 18 -7.75 0.59 0.61
N THR A 19 -7.10 -0.05 1.57
CA THR A 19 -6.91 0.52 2.92
C THR A 19 -5.92 1.69 2.93
N LEU A 20 -4.85 1.64 2.13
CA LEU A 20 -3.89 2.72 1.96
C LEU A 20 -4.52 3.99 1.38
N PHE A 21 -5.49 3.86 0.47
CA PHE A 21 -6.26 5.00 -0.05
C PHE A 21 -7.24 5.56 0.97
N TYR A 22 -7.80 4.72 1.84
CA TYR A 22 -8.88 5.15 2.73
C TYR A 22 -8.36 5.77 4.04
N LEU A 23 -7.23 5.29 4.56
CA LEU A 23 -6.70 5.72 5.86
C LEU A 23 -6.28 7.21 5.90
N PRO A 24 -5.56 7.77 4.91
CA PRO A 24 -5.26 9.21 4.85
C PRO A 24 -6.50 10.09 4.84
N ARG A 25 -7.56 9.62 4.17
CA ARG A 25 -8.84 10.33 4.11
C ARG A 25 -9.49 10.43 5.49
N ILE A 26 -9.36 9.41 6.34
CA ILE A 26 -9.80 9.49 7.73
C ILE A 26 -9.05 10.59 8.47
N PHE A 27 -7.74 10.75 8.26
CA PHE A 27 -6.96 11.83 8.89
C PHE A 27 -7.44 13.22 8.48
N VAL A 28 -7.83 13.42 7.22
CA VAL A 28 -8.45 14.67 6.75
C VAL A 28 -9.74 14.95 7.53
N HIS A 29 -10.64 13.96 7.62
CA HIS A 29 -11.92 14.12 8.32
C HIS A 29 -11.75 14.33 9.82
N PHE A 30 -10.75 13.69 10.43
CA PHE A 30 -10.40 13.88 11.83
C PHE A 30 -9.98 15.34 12.10
N GLN A 31 -9.08 15.88 11.28
CA GLN A 31 -8.60 17.24 11.47
C GLN A 31 -9.71 18.28 11.26
N ARG A 32 -10.56 18.10 10.23
CA ARG A 32 -11.71 18.99 10.01
C ARG A 32 -12.75 18.90 11.11
N GLY A 33 -13.01 17.69 11.63
CA GLY A 33 -13.91 17.49 12.76
C GLY A 33 -13.40 18.18 14.02
N LYS A 34 -12.08 18.12 14.29
CA LYS A 34 -11.44 18.87 15.38
C LYS A 34 -11.58 20.38 15.22
N GLU A 35 -11.32 20.91 14.02
CA GLU A 35 -11.49 22.35 13.72
C GLU A 35 -12.94 22.82 13.96
N GLN A 36 -13.92 21.94 13.76
CA GLN A 36 -15.35 22.24 13.90
C GLN A 36 -15.93 21.85 15.28
N ASN A 37 -15.10 21.45 16.25
CA ASN A 37 -15.55 20.92 17.55
C ASN A 37 -16.57 19.76 17.44
N ALA A 38 -16.51 18.97 16.37
CA ALA A 38 -17.33 17.78 16.19
C ALA A 38 -16.76 16.59 16.99
N ASN A 39 -17.60 15.61 17.30
CA ASN A 39 -17.12 14.35 17.87
C ASN A 39 -16.30 13.59 16.82
N VAL A 40 -15.03 13.28 17.13
CA VAL A 40 -14.09 12.58 16.23
C VAL A 40 -13.59 11.25 16.79
N GLU A 41 -14.08 10.82 17.95
CA GLU A 41 -13.61 9.60 18.62
C GLU A 41 -13.87 8.34 17.79
N TYR A 42 -15.00 8.30 17.08
CA TYR A 42 -15.32 7.18 16.19
C TYR A 42 -14.31 7.05 15.03
N LEU A 43 -13.73 8.16 14.56
CA LEU A 43 -12.70 8.14 13.52
C LEU A 43 -11.40 7.50 14.03
N LYS A 44 -11.05 7.68 15.30
CA LYS A 44 -9.89 7.01 15.93
C LYS A 44 -10.07 5.50 15.96
N VAL A 45 -11.27 5.04 16.30
CA VAL A 45 -11.63 3.61 16.30
C VAL A 45 -11.60 3.05 14.87
N MET A 46 -12.22 3.76 13.93
CA MET A 46 -12.29 3.35 12.53
C MET A 46 -10.88 3.24 11.91
N ALA A 47 -10.04 4.26 12.10
CA ALA A 47 -8.67 4.25 11.61
C ALA A 47 -7.84 3.13 12.22
N SER A 48 -8.04 2.82 13.51
CA SER A 48 -7.32 1.72 14.18
C SER A 48 -7.70 0.36 13.62
N LYS A 49 -9.00 0.11 13.43
CA LYS A 49 -9.49 -1.15 12.83
C LYS A 49 -9.02 -1.29 11.39
N LEU A 50 -9.10 -0.19 10.63
CA LEU A 50 -8.66 -0.17 9.25
C LEU A 50 -7.16 -0.41 9.12
N PHE A 51 -6.34 0.19 9.99
CA PHE A 51 -4.90 -0.01 10.00
C PHE A 51 -4.54 -1.46 10.36
N ALA A 52 -5.22 -2.08 11.33
CA ALA A 52 -5.01 -3.49 11.63
C ALA A 52 -5.30 -4.38 10.41
N PHE A 53 -6.41 -4.12 9.71
CA PHE A 53 -6.75 -4.83 8.47
C PHE A 53 -5.71 -4.57 7.36
N MET A 54 -5.25 -3.33 7.21
CA MET A 54 -4.18 -2.92 6.30
C MET A 54 -2.88 -3.69 6.55
N SER A 55 -2.48 -3.86 7.82
CA SER A 55 -1.26 -4.58 8.19
C SER A 55 -1.37 -6.07 7.91
N ILE A 56 -2.52 -6.69 8.19
CA ILE A 56 -2.76 -8.10 7.87
C ILE A 56 -2.69 -8.32 6.36
N MET A 57 -3.41 -7.50 5.59
CA MET A 57 -3.43 -7.61 4.13
C MET A 57 -2.06 -7.35 3.51
N GLY A 58 -1.32 -6.34 4.00
CA GLY A 58 0.03 -6.04 3.53
C GLY A 58 1.02 -7.16 3.85
N PHE A 59 0.97 -7.73 5.05
CA PHE A 59 1.82 -8.87 5.42
C PHE A 59 1.55 -10.10 4.55
N LEU A 60 0.28 -10.45 4.34
CA LEU A 60 -0.12 -11.57 3.48
C LEU A 60 0.24 -11.31 2.00
N ALA A 61 0.14 -10.07 1.54
CA ALA A 61 0.55 -9.68 0.19
C ALA A 61 2.06 -9.87 -0.02
N ILE A 62 2.89 -9.46 0.94
CA ILE A 62 4.35 -9.66 0.88
C ILE A 62 4.70 -11.15 0.94
N GLY A 63 4.09 -11.90 1.86
CA GLY A 63 4.34 -13.35 2.00
C GLY A 63 3.95 -14.16 0.77
N SER A 64 2.75 -13.90 0.23
CA SER A 64 2.30 -14.52 -1.03
C SER A 64 3.15 -14.09 -2.24
N GLY A 65 3.63 -12.84 -2.25
CA GLY A 65 4.53 -12.34 -3.28
C GLY A 65 5.90 -13.04 -3.26
N LEU A 66 6.44 -13.30 -2.07
CA LEU A 66 7.68 -14.05 -1.89
C LEU A 66 7.53 -15.51 -2.32
N CYS A 67 6.42 -16.15 -1.94
CA CYS A 67 6.10 -17.52 -2.36
C CYS A 67 6.04 -17.63 -3.89
N LEU A 68 5.39 -16.67 -4.57
CA LEU A 68 5.36 -16.60 -6.03
C LEU A 68 6.75 -16.38 -6.66
N ALA A 69 7.62 -15.57 -6.03
CA ALA A 69 8.97 -15.35 -6.52
C ALA A 69 9.83 -16.62 -6.45
N ILE A 70 9.62 -17.46 -5.43
CA ILE A 70 10.29 -18.76 -5.25
C ILE A 70 9.73 -19.77 -6.26
N GLU A 71 8.40 -19.96 -6.33
CA GLU A 71 7.76 -20.95 -7.21
C GLU A 71 8.03 -20.67 -8.70
N SER A 72 8.12 -19.40 -9.10
CA SER A 72 8.43 -19.03 -10.50
C SER A 72 9.91 -19.19 -10.86
N GLY A 73 10.79 -19.57 -9.92
CA GLY A 73 12.24 -19.66 -10.13
C GLY A 73 12.90 -18.32 -10.48
N MET A 74 12.20 -17.20 -10.26
CA MET A 74 12.63 -15.87 -10.69
C MET A 74 13.82 -15.36 -9.86
N LEU A 75 13.97 -15.86 -8.63
CA LEU A 75 15.12 -15.64 -7.75
C LEU A 75 16.39 -16.38 -8.22
N LEU A 76 16.27 -17.49 -8.94
CA LEU A 76 17.40 -18.33 -9.38
C LEU A 76 17.91 -17.97 -10.79
N LYS A 77 17.10 -17.28 -11.60
CA LYS A 77 17.52 -16.75 -12.92
C LYS A 77 18.28 -15.44 -12.74
N VAL A 78 19.50 -15.53 -12.22
CA VAL A 78 20.38 -14.40 -11.84
C VAL A 78 20.95 -13.63 -13.07
N ALA A 79 20.85 -14.17 -14.29
CA ALA A 79 21.40 -13.53 -15.49
C ALA A 79 20.31 -13.22 -16.54
N GLY A 80 19.82 -11.96 -16.58
CA GLY A 80 18.99 -11.45 -17.69
C GLY A 80 18.03 -10.29 -17.34
N ASN A 81 17.31 -9.78 -18.36
CA ASN A 81 16.22 -8.80 -18.26
C ASN A 81 15.18 -9.02 -17.13
N PRO A 82 14.80 -10.25 -16.70
CA PRO A 82 13.89 -10.44 -15.57
C PRO A 82 14.37 -9.86 -14.22
N PHE A 83 15.68 -9.69 -14.02
CA PHE A 83 16.23 -9.17 -12.76
C PHE A 83 15.94 -7.68 -12.55
N LYS A 84 16.06 -6.86 -13.61
CA LYS A 84 15.73 -5.43 -13.57
C LYS A 84 14.27 -5.18 -13.18
N TRP A 85 13.36 -6.00 -13.71
CA TRP A 85 11.94 -5.90 -13.38
C TRP A 85 11.66 -6.23 -11.92
N LEU A 86 12.27 -7.31 -11.41
CA LEU A 86 12.08 -7.70 -10.01
C LEU A 86 12.59 -6.60 -9.08
N PHE A 87 13.77 -6.03 -9.36
CA PHE A 87 14.33 -4.95 -8.57
C PHE A 87 13.44 -3.70 -8.55
N ILE A 88 12.94 -3.27 -9.71
CA ILE A 88 12.00 -2.13 -9.81
C ILE A 88 10.71 -2.42 -9.03
N LYS A 89 10.15 -3.63 -9.15
CA LYS A 89 8.97 -4.03 -8.37
C LYS A 89 9.25 -3.97 -6.86
N MET A 90 10.43 -4.42 -6.43
CA MET A 90 10.82 -4.38 -5.01
C MET A 90 10.97 -2.94 -4.50
N ILE A 91 11.47 -2.00 -5.31
CA ILE A 91 11.50 -0.58 -4.94
C ILE A 91 10.09 -0.06 -4.67
N PHE A 92 9.12 -0.35 -5.53
CA PHE A 92 7.73 0.08 -5.31
C PHE A 92 7.12 -0.52 -4.05
N VAL A 93 7.33 -1.82 -3.81
CA VAL A 93 6.87 -2.47 -2.57
C VAL A 93 7.52 -1.82 -1.36
N PHE A 94 8.81 -1.52 -1.42
CA PHE A 94 9.53 -0.82 -0.36
C PHE A 94 8.95 0.58 -0.10
N CYS A 95 8.66 1.36 -1.14
CA CYS A 95 7.98 2.65 -1.01
C CYS A 95 6.60 2.52 -0.34
N LEU A 96 5.82 1.50 -0.70
CA LEU A 96 4.52 1.23 -0.06
C LEU A 96 4.66 0.84 1.41
N ILE A 97 5.70 0.09 1.78
CA ILE A 97 6.01 -0.25 3.18
C ILE A 97 6.38 1.01 3.96
N LEU A 98 7.24 1.88 3.41
CA LEU A 98 7.58 3.15 4.04
C LEU A 98 6.33 4.02 4.28
N TYR A 99 5.44 4.06 3.29
CA TYR A 99 4.18 4.79 3.41
C TYR A 99 3.25 4.16 4.46
N HIS A 100 3.16 2.82 4.51
CA HIS A 100 2.41 2.09 5.54
C HIS A 100 2.91 2.45 6.95
N ILE A 101 4.23 2.46 7.15
CA ILE A 101 4.86 2.83 8.42
C ILE A 101 4.60 4.30 8.74
N SER A 102 4.67 5.18 7.75
CA SER A 102 4.33 6.60 7.93
C SER A 102 2.88 6.79 8.39
N CYS A 103 1.93 6.03 7.83
CA CYS A 103 0.54 6.02 8.28
C CYS A 103 0.38 5.55 9.74
N TYR A 104 1.19 4.58 10.19
CA TYR A 104 1.20 4.16 11.59
C TYR A 104 1.58 5.32 12.52
N PHE A 105 2.63 6.08 12.19
CA PHE A 105 3.04 7.22 13.01
C PHE A 105 1.94 8.28 13.11
N PHE A 106 1.24 8.57 12.01
CA PHE A 106 0.10 9.48 12.02
C PHE A 106 -1.08 8.92 12.83
N LEU A 107 -1.36 7.62 12.73
CA LEU A 107 -2.39 6.97 13.54
C LEU A 107 -2.09 7.09 15.04
N VAL A 108 -0.85 6.83 15.46
CA VAL A 108 -0.45 6.95 16.87
C VAL A 108 -0.62 8.39 17.36
N LYS A 109 -0.19 9.39 16.58
CA LYS A 109 -0.39 10.81 16.90
C LYS A 109 -1.87 11.18 16.96
N MET A 110 -2.68 10.67 16.04
CA MET A 110 -4.13 10.88 16.02
C MET A 110 -4.80 10.32 17.29
N LYS A 111 -4.39 9.13 17.75
CA LYS A 111 -4.94 8.52 18.97
C LYS A 111 -4.59 9.30 20.25
N LYS A 112 -3.48 10.04 20.24
CA LYS A 112 -3.03 10.92 21.34
C LYS A 112 -3.56 12.36 21.22
N ASP A 113 -4.34 12.68 20.20
CA ASP A 113 -4.76 14.05 19.87
C ASP A 113 -3.61 15.04 19.54
N GLU A 114 -2.41 14.52 19.32
CA GLU A 114 -1.17 15.26 19.00
C GLU A 114 -0.97 15.45 17.48
N LEU A 115 -2.01 15.19 16.68
CA LEU A 115 -1.93 15.35 15.23
C LEU A 115 -1.89 16.83 14.87
N SER A 116 -0.68 17.35 14.62
CA SER A 116 -0.43 18.77 14.35
C SER A 116 -0.55 19.17 12.89
N GLN A 117 -0.65 18.20 11.97
CA GLN A 117 -0.69 18.47 10.53
C GLN A 117 -2.09 18.92 10.10
N THR A 118 -2.14 19.85 9.15
CA THR A 118 -3.40 20.42 8.67
C THR A 118 -4.18 19.44 7.79
N HIS A 119 -5.49 19.67 7.64
CA HIS A 119 -6.33 18.86 6.75
C HIS A 119 -5.87 18.95 5.27
N ILE A 120 -5.23 20.06 4.87
CA ILE A 120 -4.64 20.25 3.54
C ILE A 120 -3.44 19.32 3.34
N PHE A 121 -2.55 19.21 4.34
CA PHE A 121 -1.44 18.27 4.30
C PHE A 121 -1.93 16.84 4.06
N PHE A 122 -2.94 16.40 4.81
CA PHE A 122 -3.49 15.05 4.64
C PHE A 122 -4.20 14.84 3.30
N ARG A 123 -4.72 15.90 2.68
CA ARG A 123 -5.28 15.83 1.33
C ARG A 123 -4.20 15.57 0.29
N PHE A 124 -3.07 16.26 0.36
CA PHE A 124 -1.92 15.95 -0.50
C PHE A 124 -1.33 14.58 -0.19
N TYR A 125 -1.25 14.21 1.10
CA TYR A 125 -0.76 12.91 1.53
C TYR A 125 -1.64 11.75 1.02
N ASN A 126 -2.94 11.99 0.82
CA ASN A 126 -3.89 11.04 0.21
C ASN A 126 -3.62 10.79 -1.27
N GLU A 127 -2.94 11.69 -1.98
CA GLU A 127 -2.60 11.51 -3.40
C GLU A 127 -1.31 10.69 -3.59
N LEU A 128 -0.48 10.55 -2.55
CA LEU A 128 0.77 9.77 -2.62
C LEU A 128 0.54 8.30 -3.02
N PRO A 129 -0.44 7.55 -2.47
CA PRO A 129 -0.76 6.21 -2.94
C PRO A 129 -1.15 6.18 -4.42
N THR A 130 -1.87 7.19 -4.92
CA THR A 130 -2.25 7.29 -6.34
C THR A 130 -1.02 7.47 -7.21
N LEU A 131 -0.12 8.38 -6.81
CA LEU A 131 1.13 8.65 -7.51
C LEU A 131 2.05 7.42 -7.54
N LEU A 132 2.05 6.59 -6.50
CA LEU A 132 2.76 5.30 -6.49
C LEU A 132 2.06 4.25 -7.36
N MET A 133 0.73 4.26 -7.41
CA MET A 133 -0.06 3.28 -8.16
C MET A 133 0.09 3.42 -9.68
N ILE A 134 0.16 4.64 -10.21
CA ILE A 134 0.29 4.91 -11.67
C ILE A 134 1.49 4.16 -12.29
N PRO A 135 2.74 4.34 -11.81
CA PRO A 135 3.89 3.66 -12.37
C PRO A 135 3.85 2.15 -12.10
N ILE A 136 3.29 1.69 -10.96
CA ILE A 136 3.09 0.26 -10.69
C ILE A 136 2.16 -0.36 -11.73
N LEU A 137 1.04 0.29 -12.05
CA LEU A 137 0.09 -0.16 -13.07
C LEU A 137 0.72 -0.15 -14.46
N TYR A 138 1.42 0.93 -14.83
CA TYR A 138 2.17 1.00 -16.09
C TYR A 138 3.14 -0.19 -16.20
N TYR A 139 3.96 -0.41 -15.17
CA TYR A 139 4.92 -1.52 -15.17
C TYR A 139 4.26 -2.90 -15.17
N ALA A 140 3.09 -3.06 -14.55
CA ALA A 140 2.34 -4.31 -14.53
C ALA A 140 1.72 -4.64 -15.89
N VAL A 141 1.13 -3.65 -16.57
CA VAL A 141 0.43 -3.84 -17.86
C VAL A 141 1.42 -3.94 -19.01
N PHE A 142 2.36 -3.00 -19.12
CA PHE A 142 3.27 -2.94 -20.27
C PHE A 142 4.36 -4.01 -20.23
N LYS A 143 4.67 -4.60 -19.06
CA LYS A 143 5.47 -5.83 -19.00
C LYS A 143 4.79 -7.00 -19.72
N SER A 144 3.46 -7.11 -19.64
CA SER A 144 2.74 -8.19 -20.32
C SER A 144 3.05 -8.17 -21.81
N MET A 145 3.02 -6.99 -22.45
CA MET A 145 3.38 -6.85 -23.86
C MET A 145 4.85 -7.16 -24.16
N ALA A 146 5.80 -6.75 -23.30
CA ALA A 146 7.23 -7.01 -23.53
C ALA A 146 7.64 -8.49 -23.43
N VAL A 147 6.87 -9.32 -22.70
CA VAL A 147 7.11 -10.78 -22.62
C VAL A 147 6.55 -11.53 -23.84
N PHE A 148 5.57 -10.96 -24.56
CA PHE A 148 5.03 -11.52 -25.80
C PHE A 148 5.68 -10.93 -27.08
N ALA A 149 6.58 -9.96 -26.94
CA ALA A 149 7.26 -9.31 -28.06
C ALA A 149 8.64 -9.93 -28.39
N ASN A 150 9.02 -11.05 -27.74
CA ASN A 150 10.20 -11.84 -28.05
C ASN A 150 9.82 -13.31 -28.26
#